data_AF-A0A0N4YBG5-F1
#
_entry.id   AF-A0A0N4YBG5-F1
#
_cell.length_a   1.000
_cell.length_b   1.000
_cell.length_c   1.000
_cell.angle_alpha   90.00
_cell.angle_beta   90.00
_cell.angle_gamma   90.00
#
_symmetry.space_group_name_H-M   'P 1'
#
loop_
_entity.id
_entity.type
_entity.pdbx_description
1 polymer ?
#
loop_
_entity_poly.entity_id
_entity_poly.type
_entity_poly.pdbx_seq_one_letter_code
_entity_poly.pdbx_strand_id
1 'polypeptide(L)'
;MNNASPNTAKITKRKYVELDIELVPHPPYSPDLSLSHYHVIRSMQSFFSGRKFNNRDEFKSNHENGQYGSQDKKAIEHNGEHNK
;
A
#
# COMPACT_ATOMS: atom_id res chain seq x y z
N MET A 1 3.86 -2.60 -7.91
CA MET A 1 3.27 -1.44 -8.63
C MET A 1 2.29 -1.96 -9.65
N ASN A 2 1.08 -1.40 -9.73
CA ASN A 2 0.10 -1.81 -10.74
C ASN A 2 0.48 -1.25 -12.12
N ASN A 3 -0.02 -1.89 -13.18
CA ASN A 3 0.20 -1.48 -14.58
C ASN A 3 -0.61 -0.22 -15.00
N ALA A 4 -0.91 0.69 -14.07
CA ALA A 4 -1.65 1.90 -14.37
C ALA A 4 -0.84 2.80 -15.34
N SER A 5 -1.55 3.54 -16.20
CA SER A 5 -0.95 4.43 -17.22
C SER A 5 0.15 5.36 -16.66
N PRO A 6 0.00 5.97 -15.46
CA PRO A 6 1.07 6.77 -14.87
C PRO A 6 2.34 5.98 -14.53
N ASN A 7 2.23 4.71 -14.14
CA ASN A 7 3.38 3.86 -13.77
C ASN A 7 4.12 3.32 -15.00
N THR A 8 3.43 3.23 -16.14
CA THR A 8 4.01 2.73 -17.40
C THR A 8 4.56 3.85 -18.29
N ALA A 9 4.23 5.11 -17.97
CA ALA A 9 4.70 6.28 -18.69
C ALA A 9 6.23 6.33 -18.75
N LYS A 10 6.76 6.83 -19.88
CA LYS A 10 8.21 6.90 -20.15
C LYS A 10 8.95 7.70 -19.07
N ILE A 11 8.35 8.77 -18.56
CA ILE A 11 8.93 9.62 -17.52
C ILE A 11 9.13 8.82 -16.23
N THR A 12 8.11 8.05 -15.82
CA THR A 12 8.16 7.22 -14.62
C THR A 12 9.18 6.09 -14.75
N LYS A 13 9.25 5.43 -15.92
CA LYS A 13 10.27 4.41 -16.20
C LYS A 13 11.70 4.96 -16.10
N ARG A 14 11.94 6.16 -16.62
CA ARG A 14 13.25 6.84 -16.45
C ARG A 14 13.55 7.07 -14.98
N LYS A 15 12.55 7.48 -14.20
CA LYS A 15 12.74 7.71 -12.76
C LYS A 15 13.06 6.43 -11.99
N TYR A 16 12.51 5.28 -12.39
CA TYR A 16 12.87 4.00 -11.79
C TYR A 16 14.34 3.62 -12.05
N VAL A 17 14.84 3.88 -13.26
CA VAL A 17 16.26 3.65 -13.59
C VAL A 17 17.16 4.59 -12.79
N GLU A 18 16.79 5.87 -12.63
CA GLU A 18 17.55 6.82 -11.80
C GLU A 18 17.61 6.43 -10.32
N LEU A 19 16.58 5.78 -9.81
CA LEU A 19 16.46 5.36 -8.41
C LEU A 19 16.93 3.92 -8.17
N ASP A 20 17.45 3.25 -9.20
CA ASP A 20 17.85 1.83 -9.19
C ASP A 20 16.74 0.88 -8.69
N ILE A 21 15.50 1.18 -9.10
CA ILE A 21 14.31 0.39 -8.73
C ILE A 21 14.03 -0.62 -9.84
N GLU A 22 14.19 -1.90 -9.52
CA GLU A 22 13.81 -2.99 -10.41
C GLU A 22 12.28 -3.16 -10.47
N LEU A 23 11.70 -3.03 -11.67
CA LEU A 23 10.26 -3.20 -11.87
C LEU A 23 9.93 -4.66 -12.16
N VAL A 24 9.42 -5.37 -11.16
CA VAL A 24 8.88 -6.73 -11.33
C VAL A 24 7.62 -6.69 -12.21
N PRO A 25 7.53 -7.51 -13.28
CA PRO A 25 6.36 -7.55 -14.14
C PRO A 25 5.10 -7.92 -13.34
N HIS A 26 4.13 -7.02 -13.33
CA HIS A 26 2.84 -7.24 -12.66
C HIS A 26 1.80 -7.67 -13.69
N PRO A 27 1.10 -8.81 -13.48
CA PRO A 27 0.03 -9.22 -14.37
C PRO A 27 -1.09 -8.16 -14.43
N PRO A 28 -1.79 -8.02 -15.57
CA PRO A 28 -2.96 -7.14 -15.68
C PRO A 28 -4.04 -7.53 -14.67
N TYR A 29 -4.61 -6.54 -13.98
CA TYR A 29 -5.77 -6.70 -13.08
C TYR A 29 -5.63 -7.76 -11.99
N SER A 30 -4.55 -7.71 -11.21
CA SER A 30 -4.39 -8.58 -10.04
C SER A 30 -4.44 -7.83 -8.71
N PRO A 31 -5.63 -7.37 -8.28
CA PRO A 31 -5.79 -6.70 -7.00
C PRO A 31 -5.39 -7.61 -5.80
N ASP A 32 -5.54 -8.93 -5.91
CA ASP A 32 -5.16 -9.89 -4.87
C ASP A 32 -3.65 -10.18 -4.80
N LEU A 33 -2.86 -9.80 -5.81
CA LEU A 33 -1.40 -10.08 -5.83
C LEU A 33 -0.54 -9.03 -5.13
N SER A 34 -1.13 -7.89 -4.75
CA SER A 34 -0.45 -6.95 -3.87
C SER A 34 -0.93 -7.20 -2.45
N LEU A 35 -0.21 -8.07 -1.74
CA LEU A 35 -0.43 -8.33 -0.30
C LEU A 35 -0.51 -7.01 0.49
N SER A 36 0.31 -6.01 0.15
CA SER A 36 0.22 -4.67 0.73
C SER A 36 -1.11 -3.97 0.42
N HIS A 37 -1.59 -4.01 -0.82
CA HIS A 37 -2.87 -3.39 -1.17
C HIS A 37 -4.05 -4.10 -0.50
N TYR A 38 -4.07 -5.44 -0.44
CA TYR A 38 -5.20 -6.15 0.17
C TYR A 38 -5.33 -5.81 1.66
N HIS A 39 -4.24 -5.92 2.43
CA HIS A 39 -4.29 -5.68 3.88
C HIS A 39 -4.55 -4.21 4.22
N VAL A 40 -3.92 -3.27 3.49
CA VAL A 40 -4.11 -1.82 3.73
C VAL A 40 -5.49 -1.38 3.29
N ILE A 41 -5.99 -1.79 2.12
CA ILE A 41 -7.34 -1.41 1.68
C ILE A 41 -8.39 -2.00 2.62
N ARG A 42 -8.20 -3.23 3.11
CA ARG A 42 -9.15 -3.86 4.04
C ARG A 42 -9.17 -3.17 5.41
N SER A 43 -8.01 -2.80 5.96
CA SER A 43 -7.94 -2.04 7.21
C SER A 43 -8.53 -0.64 7.02
N MET A 44 -8.26 0.00 5.88
CA MET A 44 -8.85 1.30 5.52
C MET A 44 -10.36 1.25 5.41
N GLN A 45 -10.90 0.28 4.68
CA GLN A 45 -12.35 0.09 4.57
C GLN A 45 -13.00 -0.10 5.94
N SER A 46 -12.37 -0.86 6.83
CA SER A 46 -12.86 -1.08 8.20
C SER A 46 -12.85 0.21 9.01
N PHE A 47 -11.81 1.02 8.91
CA PHE A 47 -11.71 2.31 9.59
C PHE A 47 -12.72 3.34 9.04
N PHE A 48 -12.91 3.40 7.72
CA PHE A 48 -13.84 4.36 7.10
C PHE A 48 -15.31 3.93 7.18
N SER A 49 -15.59 2.66 7.49
CA SER A 49 -16.96 2.15 7.60
C SER A 49 -17.78 2.94 8.62
N GLY A 50 -18.92 3.48 8.18
CA GLY A 50 -19.85 4.24 9.01
C GLY A 50 -19.42 5.66 9.39
N ARG A 51 -18.21 6.10 9.01
CA ARG A 51 -17.73 7.46 9.31
C ARG A 51 -18.15 8.44 8.21
N LYS A 52 -18.57 9.64 8.60
CA LYS A 52 -18.80 10.77 7.69
C LYS A 52 -17.79 11.86 8.01
N PHE A 53 -17.21 12.44 6.97
CA PHE A 53 -16.30 13.57 7.09
C PHE A 53 -17.00 14.81 6.56
N ASN A 54 -16.97 15.90 7.33
CA ASN A 54 -17.63 17.15 6.99
C ASN A 54 -16.77 18.01 6.07
N ASN A 55 -15.44 17.85 6.12
CA ASN A 55 -14.51 18.55 5.24
C ASN A 55 -13.21 17.76 5.00
N ARG A 56 -12.40 18.27 4.07
CA ARG A 56 -11.14 17.62 3.65
C ARG A 56 -10.08 17.58 4.77
N ASP A 57 -10.06 18.56 5.66
CA ASP A 57 -9.06 18.66 6.73
C ASP A 57 -9.37 17.69 7.88
N GLU A 58 -10.65 17.46 8.15
CA GLU A 58 -11.12 16.39 9.04
C GLU A 58 -10.73 15.02 8.48
N PHE A 59 -10.85 14.80 7.17
CA PHE A 59 -10.38 13.57 6.54
C PHE A 59 -8.86 13.37 6.67
N LYS A 60 -8.08 14.42 6.37
CA LYS A 60 -6.61 14.37 6.44
C LYS A 60 -6.11 14.10 7.86
N SER A 61 -6.61 14.83 8.84
CA SER A 61 -6.20 14.64 10.23
C SER A 61 -6.56 13.24 10.76
N ASN A 62 -7.71 12.68 10.38
CA ASN A 62 -8.07 11.30 10.72
C ASN A 62 -7.21 10.25 10.00
N HIS A 63 -6.78 10.53 8.76
CA HIS A 63 -5.89 9.65 8.02
C HIS A 63 -4.46 9.67 8.61
N GLU A 64 -3.96 10.85 8.98
CA GLU A 64 -2.63 11.04 9.58
C GLU A 64 -2.54 10.48 11.01
N ASN A 65 -3.62 10.56 11.78
CA ASN A 65 -3.70 10.03 13.15
C ASN A 65 -4.24 8.59 13.24
N GLY A 66 -4.56 7.96 12.10
CA GLY A 66 -5.17 6.64 12.04
C GLY A 66 -4.20 5.49 12.37
N GLN A 67 -4.71 4.46 13.05
CA GLN A 67 -4.03 3.23 13.50
C GLN A 67 -3.35 2.36 12.42
N TYR A 68 -3.16 2.85 11.20
CA TYR A 68 -2.55 2.11 10.09
C TYR A 68 -1.08 1.75 10.35
N GLY A 69 -0.36 2.52 11.17
CA GLY A 69 1.05 2.26 11.51
C GLY A 69 1.28 1.28 12.67
N SER A 70 0.24 0.67 13.25
CA SER A 70 0.37 -0.12 14.50
C SER A 70 0.42 -1.64 14.29
N GLN A 71 -0.01 -2.15 13.14
CA GLN A 71 -0.12 -3.61 12.91
C GLN A 71 1.16 -4.25 12.36
N ASP A 72 2.05 -3.47 11.74
CA ASP A 72 3.26 -4.00 11.07
C ASP A 72 4.32 -4.53 12.05
N LYS A 73 4.28 -4.11 13.32
CA LYS A 73 5.30 -4.52 14.30
C LYS A 73 5.16 -5.96 14.77
N LYS A 74 3.96 -6.54 14.72
CA LYS A 74 3.70 -7.90 15.22
C LYS A 74 3.87 -9.00 14.16
N ALA A 75 3.93 -8.65 12.87
CA ALA A 75 4.07 -9.65 11.80
C ALA A 75 5.53 -10.02 11.49
N ILE A 76 6.49 -9.19 11.90
CA ILE A 76 7.92 -9.38 11.57
C ILE A 76 8.60 -10.38 12.51
N GLU A 77 8.12 -10.55 13.75
CA GLU A 77 8.78 -11.41 14.76
C GLU A 77 8.51 -12.92 14.61
N HIS A 78 7.51 -13.36 13.83
CA HIS A 78 7.11 -14.78 13.78
C HIS A 78 7.69 -15.58 12.58
N ASN A 79 8.68 -15.04 11.87
CA ASN A 79 9.32 -15.73 10.72
C ASN A 79 10.80 -16.10 10.96
N GLY A 80 11.29 -15.99 12.19
CA GLY A 80 12.69 -16.25 12.55
C GLY A 80 13.05 -17.68 12.96
N GLU A 81 12.10 -18.61 13.08
CA GLU A 81 12.36 -19.90 13.75
C GLU A 81 12.17 -21.15 12.90
N HIS A 82 12.34 -21.10 11.57
CA HIS A 82 12.41 -22.36 10.80
C HIS A 82 13.43 -22.29 9.65
N ASN A 83 14.71 -22.27 9.98
CA ASN A 83 15.72 -22.86 9.11
C ASN A 83 16.85 -23.46 9.95
N LYS A 84 16.77 -24.78 10.17
CA LYS A 84 17.85 -25.62 10.69
C LYS A 84 18.23 -26.60 9.58
#